data_AF-A0A9J5YW53-F1
#
_entry.id   AF-A0A9J5YW53-F1
#
_cell.length_a   1.000
_cell.length_b   1.000
_cell.length_c   1.000
_cell.angle_alpha   90.00
_cell.angle_beta   90.00
_cell.angle_gamma   90.00
#
_symmetry.space_group_name_H-M   'P 1'
#
loop_
_entity.id
_entity.type
_entity.pdbx_description
1 polymer ?
#
loop_
_entity_poly.entity_id
_entity_poly.type
_entity_poly.pdbx_seq_one_letter_code
_entity_poly.pdbx_strand_id
1 'polypeptide(L)'
;MRTEMETSGSMLVSGIDKISGKVSQFKNFVAGGLPRSQKYTGLPAVAYGVIKRTNDIVEELLRQIESTAKSRNEAREQMDHRNYEIAIEVSQLESTISGLRDEVAKKASVVESLEKSIGEKDEKLSELEQEMCEKQKTLESEVGELRDLVKEYEGKLSSSESKLEMQRSLLAEQLKYVTKIHEQIYNAVKVVDARKASELSESLFLAQEMDMEENIRAVLAGLESIHEMSEFVVQKTRDLLEEKSHEVKSLNESVSQLVKEKEQIGSLLRSALSKRISVDLSSKTNELFKIAENGLREAGINYKFNNHVGDGKITASDKKMHAANTEEDEVYALAGALENIIKQSQVEIIDLKHTVEELREESSLLKEHVETQAKELSQWKQRVEELEEKERVANENVEGLMLDITAAEEEITRWKVAAQQEAAAGKAVEQECAAQLAAVRQELEAAKEAVLESGKKLKFKEETADAAMAARDAAEKSLRLADLRASRLRDKVEELTRQLEELDGRETSTTGLNRPRYMCWPWQWLGLDSVGMRRVETQQEGANEMELSEPLL
;
A
#
# COMPACT_ATOMS: atom_id res chain seq x y z
N MET A 1 79.99 106.61 31.26
CA MET A 1 80.64 105.87 30.15
C MET A 1 81.09 104.46 30.52
N ARG A 2 82.08 104.21 31.40
CA ARG A 2 82.55 102.84 31.71
C ARG A 2 81.47 101.96 32.40
N THR A 3 80.75 102.53 33.36
CA THR A 3 79.64 101.87 34.08
C THR A 3 78.46 101.53 33.17
N GLU A 4 78.16 102.38 32.19
CA GLU A 4 77.10 102.15 31.20
C GLU A 4 77.47 101.01 30.22
N MET A 5 78.76 100.88 29.86
CA MET A 5 79.25 99.78 29.03
C MET A 5 79.20 98.44 29.76
N GLU A 6 79.54 98.41 31.06
CA GLU A 6 79.45 97.20 31.89
C GLU A 6 77.99 96.79 32.15
N THR A 7 77.10 97.76 32.41
CA THR A 7 75.65 97.52 32.55
C THR A 7 75.05 97.01 31.24
N SER A 8 75.43 97.59 30.10
CA SER A 8 74.99 97.11 28.78
C SER A 8 75.49 95.69 28.51
N GLY A 9 76.73 95.37 28.89
CA GLY A 9 77.28 94.02 28.76
C GLY A 9 76.56 92.99 29.61
N SER A 10 76.26 93.31 30.88
CA SER A 10 75.54 92.39 31.77
C SER A 10 74.09 92.17 31.33
N MET A 11 73.42 93.21 30.79
CA MET A 11 72.08 93.08 30.21
C MET A 11 72.07 92.19 28.97
N LEU A 12 73.08 92.31 28.10
CA LEU A 12 73.23 91.46 26.91
C LEU A 12 73.46 89.99 27.30
N VAL A 13 74.33 89.72 28.28
CA VAL A 13 74.59 88.37 28.81
C VAL A 13 73.33 87.77 29.43
N SER A 14 72.65 88.51 30.32
CA SER A 14 71.43 88.06 30.97
C SER A 14 70.29 87.81 29.97
N GLY A 15 70.16 88.66 28.96
CA GLY A 15 69.18 88.52 27.88
C GLY A 15 69.39 87.22 27.09
N ILE A 16 70.62 86.96 26.66
CA ILE A 16 70.90 85.75 25.88
C ILE A 16 70.81 84.47 26.73
N ASP A 17 71.13 84.52 28.02
CA ASP A 17 71.02 83.35 28.91
C ASP A 17 69.54 83.00 29.16
N LYS A 18 68.66 84.01 29.27
CA LYS A 18 67.20 83.79 29.32
C LYS A 18 66.66 83.16 28.03
N ILE A 19 67.12 83.62 26.87
CA ILE A 19 66.74 83.04 25.57
C ILE A 19 67.25 81.59 25.46
N SER A 20 68.51 81.36 25.82
CA SER A 20 69.13 80.04 25.83
C SER A 20 68.41 79.07 26.77
N GLY A 21 67.96 79.54 27.93
CA GLY A 21 67.16 78.75 28.87
C GLY A 21 65.80 78.34 28.30
N LYS A 22 65.12 79.22 27.54
CA LYS A 22 63.84 78.89 26.89
C LYS A 22 63.99 77.85 25.77
N VAL A 23 65.13 77.81 25.10
CA VAL A 23 65.40 76.88 23.97
C VAL A 23 66.15 75.62 24.43
N SER A 24 66.41 75.47 25.74
CA SER A 24 67.15 74.34 26.32
C SER A 24 66.55 72.96 26.02
N GLN A 25 65.24 72.89 25.74
CA GLN A 25 64.54 71.67 25.36
C GLN A 25 65.02 71.08 24.03
N PHE A 26 65.53 71.93 23.12
CA PHE A 26 66.04 71.51 21.82
C PHE A 26 67.54 71.25 21.87
N LYS A 27 68.29 72.09 22.59
CA LYS A 27 69.75 71.99 22.77
C LYS A 27 70.21 72.89 23.92
N ASN A 28 71.18 72.44 24.71
CA ASN A 28 71.69 73.23 25.84
C ASN A 28 72.76 74.24 25.38
N PHE A 29 72.37 75.51 25.21
CA PHE A 29 73.25 76.61 24.80
C PHE A 29 73.96 77.34 25.95
N VAL A 30 73.60 77.01 27.20
CA VAL A 30 74.16 77.65 28.41
C VAL A 30 75.48 76.99 28.82
N ALA A 31 75.69 75.73 28.43
CA ALA A 31 76.91 74.98 28.69
C ALA A 31 78.10 75.61 27.94
N GLY A 32 79.06 76.20 28.68
CA GLY A 32 80.33 76.70 28.12
C GLY A 32 80.51 78.23 28.06
N GLY A 33 79.54 79.02 28.53
CA GLY A 33 79.65 80.49 28.53
C GLY A 33 79.50 81.11 27.13
N LEU A 34 79.71 82.42 27.02
CA LEU A 34 79.54 83.15 25.75
C LEU A 34 80.69 82.82 24.77
N PRO A 35 80.39 82.55 23.49
CA PRO A 35 81.43 82.36 22.47
C PRO A 35 82.39 83.56 22.43
N ARG A 36 83.69 83.31 22.63
CA ARG A 36 84.71 84.38 22.66
C ARG A 36 85.25 84.66 21.26
N SER A 37 85.45 85.93 20.94
CA SER A 37 86.20 86.36 19.75
C SER A 37 87.64 86.67 20.11
N GLN A 38 88.59 86.27 19.25
CA GLN A 38 89.99 86.70 19.37
C GLN A 38 90.22 88.13 18.81
N LYS A 39 89.24 88.71 18.11
CA LYS A 39 89.35 90.02 17.43
C LYS A 39 88.79 91.20 18.23
N TYR A 40 87.98 90.95 19.25
CA TYR A 40 87.26 91.97 20.00
C TYR A 40 87.50 91.81 21.50
N THR A 41 87.57 92.92 22.25
CA THR A 41 87.75 92.93 23.72
C THR A 41 86.74 93.87 24.37
N GLY A 42 86.33 93.59 25.62
CA GLY A 42 85.31 94.38 26.32
C GLY A 42 83.89 94.19 25.74
N LEU A 43 83.07 95.23 25.74
CA LEU A 43 81.66 95.17 25.29
C LEU A 43 81.47 94.63 23.85
N PRO A 44 82.31 94.96 22.84
CA PRO A 44 82.22 94.37 21.50
C PRO A 44 82.41 92.84 21.47
N ALA A 45 83.20 92.27 22.38
CA ALA A 45 83.39 90.82 22.48
C ALA A 45 82.13 90.12 23.02
N VAL A 46 81.47 90.75 24.00
CA VAL A 46 80.18 90.28 24.55
C VAL A 46 79.11 90.33 23.46
N ALA A 47 79.04 91.44 22.70
CA ALA A 47 78.10 91.57 21.59
C ALA A 47 78.32 90.48 20.51
N TYR A 48 79.56 90.20 20.14
CA TYR A 48 79.88 89.10 19.21
C TYR A 48 79.41 87.74 19.73
N GLY A 49 79.71 87.42 21.00
CA GLY A 49 79.30 86.16 21.60
C GLY A 49 77.77 86.01 21.64
N VAL A 50 77.05 87.09 21.94
CA VAL A 50 75.58 87.12 21.93
C VAL A 50 75.06 86.89 20.52
N ILE A 51 75.60 87.57 19.50
CA ILE A 51 75.20 87.40 18.10
C ILE A 51 75.45 85.96 17.64
N LYS A 52 76.64 85.42 17.91
CA LYS A 52 76.99 84.05 17.51
C LYS A 52 76.07 83.02 18.16
N ARG A 53 75.86 83.11 19.48
CA ARG A 53 74.95 82.20 20.17
C ARG A 53 73.51 82.35 19.68
N THR A 54 73.06 83.57 19.38
CA THR A 54 71.73 83.80 18.82
C THR A 54 71.59 83.12 17.45
N ASN A 55 72.61 83.19 16.60
CA ASN A 55 72.62 82.47 15.32
C ASN A 55 72.60 80.95 15.51
N ASP A 56 73.43 80.41 16.40
CA ASP A 56 73.44 78.96 16.72
C ASP A 56 72.06 78.48 17.23
N ILE A 57 71.38 79.32 18.03
CA ILE A 57 70.01 79.06 18.52
C ILE A 57 69.01 79.08 17.35
N VAL A 58 69.09 80.07 16.47
CA VAL A 58 68.19 80.19 15.32
C VAL A 58 68.39 79.03 14.35
N GLU A 59 69.62 78.65 14.03
CA GLU A 59 69.92 77.51 13.16
C GLU A 59 69.39 76.19 13.72
N GLU A 60 69.55 75.96 15.03
CA GLU A 60 69.01 74.75 15.66
C GLU A 60 67.47 74.75 15.68
N LEU A 61 66.84 75.90 15.96
CA LEU A 61 65.39 76.03 15.89
C LEU A 61 64.86 75.79 14.47
N LEU A 62 65.52 76.33 13.45
CA LEU A 62 65.18 76.09 12.05
C LEU A 62 65.30 74.60 11.71
N ARG A 63 66.39 73.95 12.12
CA ARG A 63 66.59 72.51 11.92
C ARG A 63 65.48 71.68 12.56
N GLN A 64 65.05 72.03 13.78
CA GLN A 64 63.95 71.35 14.49
C GLN A 64 62.59 71.59 13.84
N ILE A 65 62.34 72.81 13.36
CA ILE A 65 61.12 73.13 12.60
C ILE A 65 61.08 72.31 11.31
N GLU A 66 62.19 72.22 10.58
CA GLU A 66 62.29 71.42 9.36
C GLU A 66 62.10 69.92 9.61
N SER A 67 62.74 69.35 10.64
CA SER A 67 62.56 67.93 10.98
C SER A 67 61.14 67.61 11.44
N THR A 68 60.50 68.51 12.19
CA THR A 68 59.10 68.37 12.62
C THR A 68 58.15 68.52 11.42
N ALA A 69 58.42 69.46 10.51
CA ALA A 69 57.64 69.63 9.29
C ALA A 69 57.75 68.40 8.39
N LYS A 70 58.95 67.83 8.24
CA LYS A 70 59.22 66.62 7.46
C LYS A 70 58.47 65.41 8.03
N SER A 71 58.64 65.11 9.32
CA SER A 71 57.94 63.98 9.96
C SER A 71 56.41 64.11 9.90
N ARG A 72 55.88 65.33 10.07
CA ARG A 72 54.45 65.59 9.90
C ARG A 72 53.98 65.37 8.46
N ASN A 73 54.78 65.77 7.46
CA ASN A 73 54.43 65.54 6.05
C ASN A 73 54.50 64.04 5.70
N GLU A 74 55.53 63.32 6.18
CA GLU A 74 55.64 61.86 6.04
C GLU A 74 54.43 61.14 6.67
N ALA A 75 53.98 61.57 7.86
CA ALA A 75 52.78 61.02 8.51
C ALA A 75 51.50 61.31 7.72
N ARG A 76 51.39 62.47 7.06
CA ARG A 76 50.27 62.79 6.16
C ARG A 76 50.28 61.92 4.92
N GLU A 77 51.43 61.74 4.28
CA GLU A 77 51.55 60.87 3.10
C GLU A 77 51.19 59.41 3.42
N GLN A 78 51.62 58.90 4.58
CA GLN A 78 51.23 57.55 5.03
C GLN A 78 49.72 57.44 5.28
N MET A 79 49.13 58.47 5.90
CA MET A 79 47.69 58.53 6.13
C MET A 79 46.91 58.61 4.80
N ASP A 80 47.38 59.41 3.84
CA ASP A 80 46.76 59.53 2.52
C ASP A 80 46.85 58.21 1.75
N HIS A 81 48.00 57.50 1.81
CA HIS A 81 48.14 56.18 1.21
C HIS A 81 47.14 55.18 1.79
N ARG A 82 47.01 55.12 3.13
CA ARG A 82 46.00 54.28 3.79
C ARG A 82 44.58 54.67 3.43
N ASN A 83 44.29 55.97 3.30
CA ASN A 83 42.96 56.43 2.88
C ASN A 83 42.63 55.94 1.46
N TYR A 84 43.60 55.92 0.54
CA TYR A 84 43.41 55.35 -0.79
C TYR A 84 43.21 53.83 -0.75
N GLU A 85 43.98 53.10 0.06
CA GLU A 85 43.79 51.65 0.25
C GLU A 85 42.38 51.34 0.76
N ILE A 86 41.93 52.03 1.81
CA ILE A 86 40.57 51.89 2.36
C ILE A 86 39.51 52.19 1.29
N ALA A 87 39.69 53.24 0.49
CA ALA A 87 38.73 53.59 -0.56
C ALA A 87 38.61 52.50 -1.63
N ILE A 88 39.72 51.86 -1.99
CA ILE A 88 39.73 50.74 -2.94
C ILE A 88 39.02 49.53 -2.34
N GLU A 89 39.34 49.16 -1.09
CA GLU A 89 38.69 48.05 -0.40
C GLU A 89 37.18 48.28 -0.25
N VAL A 90 36.76 49.48 0.15
CA VAL A 90 35.34 49.85 0.23
C VAL A 90 34.66 49.72 -1.14
N SER A 91 35.29 50.21 -2.21
CA SER A 91 34.73 50.11 -3.57
C SER A 91 34.57 48.66 -4.02
N GLN A 92 35.52 47.78 -3.67
CA GLN A 92 35.43 46.34 -3.95
C GLN A 92 34.29 45.70 -3.16
N LEU A 93 34.17 46.00 -1.86
CA LEU A 93 33.07 45.52 -1.03
C LEU A 93 31.71 45.98 -1.56
N GLU A 94 31.58 47.25 -1.95
CA GLU A 94 30.34 47.78 -2.54
C GLU A 94 29.95 47.05 -3.83
N SER A 95 30.92 46.75 -4.70
CA SER A 95 30.67 45.98 -5.92
C SER A 95 30.20 44.56 -5.60
N THR A 96 30.83 43.87 -4.65
CA THR A 96 30.40 42.52 -4.23
C THR A 96 29.01 42.53 -3.59
N ILE A 97 28.71 43.53 -2.75
CA ILE A 97 27.40 43.70 -2.12
C ILE A 97 26.32 43.95 -3.18
N SER A 98 26.61 44.77 -4.20
CA SER A 98 25.68 44.99 -5.32
C SER A 98 25.40 43.71 -6.10
N GLY A 99 26.44 42.93 -6.43
CA GLY A 99 26.27 41.64 -7.11
C GLY A 99 25.42 40.66 -6.30
N LEU A 100 25.69 40.53 -5.00
CA LEU A 100 24.90 39.68 -4.11
C LEU A 100 23.44 40.14 -4.00
N ARG A 101 23.18 41.45 -3.98
CA ARG A 101 21.80 41.99 -3.98
C ARG A 101 21.05 41.62 -5.24
N ASP A 102 21.68 41.72 -6.41
CA ASP A 102 21.07 41.35 -7.68
C ASP A 102 20.78 39.84 -7.74
N GLU A 103 21.68 39.00 -7.24
CA GLU A 103 21.47 37.56 -7.12
C GLU A 103 20.31 37.21 -6.18
N VAL A 104 20.23 37.88 -5.02
CA VAL A 104 19.13 37.70 -4.07
C VAL A 104 17.80 38.12 -4.70
N ALA A 105 17.75 39.23 -5.42
CA ALA A 105 16.55 39.68 -6.12
C ALA A 105 16.09 38.68 -7.20
N LYS A 106 17.04 38.12 -7.97
CA LYS A 106 16.74 37.07 -8.96
C LYS A 106 16.26 35.78 -8.31
N LYS A 107 16.85 35.37 -7.19
CA LYS A 107 16.41 34.17 -6.46
C LYS A 107 15.03 34.37 -5.83
N ALA A 108 14.74 35.56 -5.30
CA ALA A 108 13.45 35.89 -4.72
C ALA A 108 12.31 35.81 -5.76
N SER A 109 12.53 36.31 -6.99
CA SER A 109 11.50 36.20 -8.04
C SER A 109 11.26 34.76 -8.51
N VAL A 110 12.31 33.93 -8.54
CA VAL A 110 12.17 32.49 -8.82
C VAL A 110 11.36 31.81 -7.71
N VAL A 111 11.66 32.10 -6.44
CA VAL A 111 10.90 31.54 -5.30
C VAL A 111 9.43 31.93 -5.40
N GLU A 112 9.10 33.20 -5.64
CA GLU A 112 7.71 33.66 -5.80
C GLU A 112 7.00 32.95 -6.96
N SER A 113 7.69 32.74 -8.09
CA SER A 113 7.13 32.00 -9.22
C SER A 113 6.86 30.52 -8.90
N LEU A 114 7.73 29.90 -8.11
CA LEU A 114 7.57 28.51 -7.67
C LEU A 114 6.45 28.39 -6.65
N GLU A 115 6.36 29.31 -5.68
CA GLU A 115 5.26 29.37 -4.71
C GLU A 115 3.91 29.48 -5.41
N LYS A 116 3.80 30.35 -6.43
CA LYS A 116 2.58 30.45 -7.24
C LYS A 116 2.27 29.14 -7.98
N SER A 117 3.26 28.53 -8.61
CA SER A 117 3.07 27.25 -9.33
C SER A 117 2.70 26.11 -8.39
N ILE A 118 3.22 26.10 -7.16
CA ILE A 118 2.84 25.13 -6.12
C ILE A 118 1.38 25.35 -5.72
N GLY A 119 0.98 26.59 -5.43
CA GLY A 119 -0.42 26.91 -5.11
C GLY A 119 -1.41 26.47 -6.20
N GLU A 120 -1.09 26.71 -7.47
CA GLU A 120 -1.92 26.26 -8.61
C GLU A 120 -1.99 24.72 -8.73
N LYS A 121 -0.94 24.00 -8.31
CA LYS A 121 -0.94 22.53 -8.29
C LYS A 121 -1.71 21.99 -7.10
N ASP A 122 -1.60 22.62 -5.93
CA ASP A 122 -2.34 22.24 -4.72
C ASP A 122 -3.86 22.42 -4.91
N GLU A 123 -4.28 23.47 -5.61
CA GLU A 123 -5.69 23.69 -5.97
C GLU A 123 -6.19 22.58 -6.90
N LYS A 124 -5.46 22.25 -7.96
CA LYS A 124 -5.81 21.14 -8.88
C LYS A 124 -5.82 19.78 -8.17
N LEU A 125 -4.88 19.54 -7.25
CA LEU A 125 -4.87 18.33 -6.45
C LEU A 125 -6.13 18.26 -5.57
N SER A 126 -6.52 19.36 -4.96
CA SER A 126 -7.74 19.43 -4.13
C SER A 126 -9.01 19.15 -4.96
N GLU A 127 -9.09 19.70 -6.18
CA GLU A 127 -10.20 19.42 -7.10
C GLU A 127 -10.27 17.94 -7.50
N LEU A 128 -9.13 17.34 -7.85
CA LEU A 128 -9.05 15.92 -8.20
C LEU A 128 -9.40 15.00 -7.01
N GLU A 129 -8.91 15.34 -5.81
CA GLU A 129 -9.26 14.60 -4.58
C GLU A 129 -10.77 14.65 -4.30
N GLN A 130 -11.40 15.81 -4.52
CA GLN A 130 -12.85 15.95 -4.37
C GLN A 130 -13.60 15.10 -5.41
N GLU A 131 -13.23 15.18 -6.69
CA GLU A 131 -13.87 14.40 -7.76
C GLU A 131 -13.74 12.89 -7.50
N MET A 132 -12.57 12.44 -7.05
CA MET A 132 -12.33 11.05 -6.68
C MET A 132 -13.19 10.61 -5.50
N CYS A 133 -13.35 11.47 -4.49
CA CYS A 133 -14.20 11.20 -3.33
C CYS A 133 -15.68 11.09 -3.74
N GLU A 134 -16.14 11.93 -4.67
CA GLU A 134 -17.50 11.86 -5.21
C GLU A 134 -17.73 10.56 -6.01
N LYS A 135 -16.81 10.20 -6.91
CA LYS A 135 -16.85 8.93 -7.65
C LYS A 135 -16.81 7.71 -6.72
N GLN A 136 -16.02 7.77 -5.65
CA GLN A 136 -15.97 6.70 -4.67
C GLN A 136 -17.33 6.53 -3.98
N LYS A 137 -17.99 7.63 -3.59
CA LYS A 137 -19.32 7.57 -2.97
C LYS A 137 -20.38 7.01 -3.92
N THR A 138 -20.36 7.37 -5.21
CA THR A 138 -21.31 6.83 -6.18
C THR A 138 -21.09 5.33 -6.36
N LEU A 139 -19.84 4.88 -6.51
CA LEU A 139 -19.53 3.45 -6.62
C LEU A 139 -19.91 2.67 -5.35
N GLU A 140 -19.67 3.23 -4.16
CA GLU A 140 -20.10 2.62 -2.90
C GLU A 140 -21.63 2.47 -2.83
N SER A 141 -22.38 3.45 -3.33
CA SER A 141 -23.85 3.38 -3.41
C SER A 141 -24.33 2.31 -4.41
N GLU A 142 -23.74 2.25 -5.61
CA GLU A 142 -24.07 1.24 -6.63
C GLU A 142 -23.75 -0.19 -6.14
N VAL A 143 -22.61 -0.37 -5.46
CA VAL A 143 -22.26 -1.65 -4.82
C VAL A 143 -23.26 -2.02 -3.73
N GLY A 144 -23.78 -1.04 -2.99
CA GLY A 144 -24.87 -1.23 -2.03
C GLY A 144 -26.14 -1.76 -2.70
N GLU A 145 -26.57 -1.10 -3.77
CA GLU A 145 -27.77 -1.48 -4.55
C GLU A 145 -27.63 -2.88 -5.17
N LEU A 146 -26.48 -3.18 -5.78
CA LEU A 146 -26.19 -4.50 -6.35
C LEU A 146 -26.20 -5.59 -5.27
N ARG A 147 -25.64 -5.31 -4.08
CA ARG A 147 -25.66 -6.26 -2.96
C ARG A 147 -27.08 -6.57 -2.51
N ASP A 148 -27.94 -5.57 -2.45
CA ASP A 148 -29.33 -5.77 -2.05
C ASP A 148 -30.14 -6.52 -3.12
N LEU A 149 -29.87 -6.25 -4.40
CA LEU A 149 -30.44 -7.02 -5.52
C LEU A 149 -30.00 -8.49 -5.48
N VAL A 150 -28.72 -8.76 -5.20
CA VAL A 150 -28.21 -10.14 -5.02
C VAL A 150 -28.94 -10.85 -3.89
N LYS A 151 -29.13 -10.20 -2.73
CA LYS A 151 -29.90 -10.78 -1.62
C LYS A 151 -31.35 -11.09 -2.02
N GLU A 152 -31.98 -10.22 -2.82
CA GLU A 152 -33.33 -10.46 -3.30
C GLU A 152 -33.38 -11.69 -4.21
N TYR A 153 -32.44 -11.83 -5.14
CA TYR A 153 -32.33 -13.00 -6.01
C TYR A 153 -32.00 -14.28 -5.24
N GLU A 154 -31.14 -14.22 -4.22
CA GLU A 154 -30.84 -15.35 -3.34
C GLU A 154 -32.09 -15.80 -2.57
N GLY A 155 -32.90 -14.85 -2.07
CA GLY A 155 -34.18 -15.16 -1.44
C GLY A 155 -35.19 -15.81 -2.40
N LYS A 156 -35.27 -15.32 -3.66
CA LYS A 156 -36.11 -15.91 -4.71
C LYS A 156 -35.64 -17.31 -5.11
N LEU A 157 -34.33 -17.52 -5.19
CA LEU A 157 -33.72 -18.82 -5.49
C LEU A 157 -34.03 -19.82 -4.38
N SER A 158 -33.78 -19.46 -3.12
CA SER A 158 -34.08 -20.32 -1.97
C SER A 158 -35.58 -20.67 -1.87
N SER A 159 -36.47 -19.71 -2.16
CA SER A 159 -37.91 -19.98 -2.25
C SER A 159 -38.23 -20.99 -3.38
N SER A 160 -37.58 -20.89 -4.53
CA SER A 160 -37.81 -21.79 -5.66
C SER A 160 -37.26 -23.19 -5.39
N GLU A 161 -36.07 -23.29 -4.79
CA GLU A 161 -35.49 -24.55 -4.31
C GLU A 161 -36.42 -25.25 -3.32
N SER A 162 -36.98 -24.52 -2.35
CA SER A 162 -37.92 -25.11 -1.39
C SER A 162 -39.18 -25.67 -2.08
N LYS A 163 -39.69 -25.01 -3.13
CA LYS A 163 -40.84 -25.50 -3.91
C LYS A 163 -40.49 -26.74 -4.72
N LEU A 164 -39.30 -26.79 -5.32
CA LEU A 164 -38.80 -27.97 -6.03
C LEU A 164 -38.67 -29.17 -5.09
N GLU A 165 -38.16 -28.96 -3.88
CA GLU A 165 -38.04 -30.02 -2.88
C GLU A 165 -39.42 -30.56 -2.45
N MET A 166 -40.40 -29.67 -2.25
CA MET A 166 -41.79 -30.08 -2.01
C MET A 166 -42.35 -30.92 -3.16
N GLN A 167 -42.12 -30.52 -4.42
CA GLN A 167 -42.56 -31.29 -5.59
C GLN A 167 -41.87 -32.65 -5.69
N ARG A 168 -40.57 -32.72 -5.39
CA ARG A 168 -39.80 -33.97 -5.37
C ARG A 168 -40.38 -34.96 -4.36
N SER A 169 -40.72 -34.49 -3.16
CA SER A 169 -41.34 -35.32 -2.13
C SER A 169 -42.72 -35.85 -2.54
N LEU A 170 -43.56 -35.01 -3.17
CA LEU A 170 -44.87 -35.40 -3.66
C LEU A 170 -44.77 -36.48 -4.76
N LEU A 171 -43.83 -36.31 -5.68
CA LEU A 171 -43.62 -37.25 -6.79
C LEU A 171 -43.13 -38.62 -6.30
N ALA A 172 -42.25 -38.63 -5.29
CA ALA A 172 -41.84 -39.87 -4.62
C ALA A 172 -43.04 -40.59 -3.96
N GLU A 173 -43.97 -39.83 -3.36
CA GLU A 173 -45.21 -40.40 -2.81
C GLU A 173 -46.13 -40.94 -3.92
N GLN A 174 -46.27 -40.23 -5.05
CA GLN A 174 -47.02 -40.71 -6.21
C GLN A 174 -46.45 -42.03 -6.76
N LEU A 175 -45.14 -42.10 -6.94
CA LEU A 175 -44.46 -43.31 -7.42
C LEU A 175 -44.74 -44.50 -6.49
N LYS A 176 -44.70 -44.28 -5.18
CA LYS A 176 -45.06 -45.30 -4.18
C LYS A 176 -46.49 -45.82 -4.34
N TYR A 177 -47.47 -44.96 -4.62
CA TYR A 177 -48.84 -45.41 -4.86
C TYR A 177 -48.99 -46.13 -6.20
N VAL A 178 -48.33 -45.65 -7.25
CA VAL A 178 -48.30 -46.32 -8.57
C VAL A 178 -47.74 -47.73 -8.44
N THR A 179 -46.62 -47.93 -7.75
CA THR A 179 -46.06 -49.28 -7.51
C THR A 179 -47.06 -50.20 -6.80
N LYS A 180 -47.78 -49.69 -5.78
CA LYS A 180 -48.80 -50.48 -5.07
C LYS A 180 -49.98 -50.86 -5.96
N ILE A 181 -50.48 -49.94 -6.77
CA ILE A 181 -51.61 -50.20 -7.68
C ILE A 181 -51.17 -51.20 -8.75
N HIS A 182 -49.97 -51.03 -9.31
CA HIS A 182 -49.38 -51.95 -10.26
C HIS A 182 -49.31 -53.37 -9.68
N GLU A 183 -48.82 -53.54 -8.45
CA GLU A 183 -48.79 -54.84 -7.77
C GLU A 183 -50.18 -55.45 -7.57
N GLN A 184 -51.18 -54.65 -7.20
CA GLN A 184 -52.57 -55.11 -7.04
C GLN A 184 -53.18 -55.61 -8.36
N ILE A 185 -53.00 -54.85 -9.43
CA ILE A 185 -53.52 -55.21 -10.76
C ILE A 185 -52.78 -56.42 -11.31
N TYR A 186 -51.45 -56.48 -11.15
CA TYR A 186 -50.66 -57.64 -11.51
C TYR A 186 -51.17 -58.92 -10.82
N ASN A 187 -51.50 -58.84 -9.53
CA ASN A 187 -52.12 -59.95 -8.81
C ASN A 187 -53.50 -60.33 -9.39
N ALA A 188 -54.30 -59.37 -9.83
CA ALA A 188 -55.57 -59.65 -10.51
C ALA A 188 -55.37 -60.32 -11.88
N VAL A 189 -54.40 -59.86 -12.68
CA VAL A 189 -53.98 -60.51 -13.94
C VAL A 189 -53.62 -61.97 -13.68
N LYS A 190 -52.86 -62.26 -12.62
CA LYS A 190 -52.47 -63.62 -12.24
C LYS A 190 -53.66 -64.53 -11.91
N VAL A 191 -54.72 -64.00 -11.30
CA VAL A 191 -55.94 -64.76 -11.00
C VAL A 191 -56.74 -65.06 -12.27
N VAL A 192 -56.81 -64.10 -13.19
CA VAL A 192 -57.63 -64.18 -14.40
C VAL A 192 -56.93 -64.96 -15.53
N ASP A 193 -55.60 -64.83 -15.65
CA ASP A 193 -54.78 -65.54 -16.63
C ASP A 193 -53.35 -65.74 -16.13
N ALA A 194 -53.09 -66.91 -15.54
CA ALA A 194 -51.79 -67.26 -14.99
C ALA A 194 -50.66 -67.35 -16.03
N ARG A 195 -50.97 -67.55 -17.32
CA ARG A 195 -49.96 -67.60 -18.39
C ARG A 195 -49.47 -66.20 -18.74
N LYS A 196 -50.41 -65.27 -18.93
CA LYS A 196 -50.08 -63.88 -19.27
C LYS A 196 -49.39 -63.14 -18.12
N ALA A 197 -49.70 -63.49 -16.87
CA ALA A 197 -48.99 -62.94 -15.71
C ALA A 197 -47.48 -63.25 -15.70
N SER A 198 -47.04 -64.36 -16.30
CA SER A 198 -45.63 -64.72 -16.39
C SER A 198 -44.88 -63.92 -17.47
N GLU A 199 -45.59 -63.44 -18.50
CA GLU A 199 -45.04 -62.60 -19.59
C GLU A 199 -44.93 -61.13 -19.16
N LEU A 200 -45.81 -60.69 -18.26
CA LEU A 200 -45.83 -59.31 -17.72
C LEU A 200 -44.86 -59.09 -16.55
N SER A 201 -44.11 -60.11 -16.14
CA SER A 201 -43.20 -60.09 -14.98
C SER A 201 -41.94 -59.23 -15.17
N GLU A 202 -41.82 -58.48 -16.27
CA GLU A 202 -40.59 -57.80 -16.67
C GLU A 202 -40.70 -56.26 -16.72
N SER A 203 -41.71 -55.64 -16.08
CA SER A 203 -41.74 -54.19 -15.90
C SER A 203 -41.01 -53.77 -14.62
N LEU A 204 -39.77 -53.33 -14.83
CA LEU A 204 -38.77 -52.95 -13.83
C LEU A 204 -39.08 -51.57 -13.20
N PHE A 205 -40.29 -51.37 -12.65
CA PHE A 205 -40.61 -50.16 -11.88
C PHE A 205 -40.01 -50.24 -10.49
N LEU A 206 -38.71 -49.99 -10.38
CA LEU A 206 -38.06 -49.82 -9.10
C LEU A 206 -38.43 -48.45 -8.55
N ALA A 207 -39.09 -48.43 -7.40
CA ALA A 207 -39.25 -47.25 -6.56
C ALA A 207 -37.88 -46.88 -5.99
N GLN A 208 -37.04 -46.25 -6.82
CA GLN A 208 -35.76 -45.70 -6.42
C GLN A 208 -35.86 -44.17 -6.42
N GLU A 209 -35.15 -43.54 -5.49
CA GLU A 209 -35.08 -42.08 -5.40
C GLU A 209 -34.23 -41.57 -6.56
N MET A 210 -34.87 -41.35 -7.71
CA MET A 210 -34.23 -40.90 -8.95
C MET A 210 -34.28 -39.36 -9.05
N ASP A 211 -33.69 -38.80 -10.10
CA ASP A 211 -33.85 -37.39 -10.43
C ASP A 211 -35.34 -37.03 -10.65
N MET A 212 -35.73 -35.75 -10.49
CA MET A 212 -37.12 -35.31 -10.65
C MET A 212 -37.71 -35.75 -12.00
N GLU A 213 -36.95 -35.61 -13.08
CA GLU A 213 -37.42 -35.98 -14.41
C GLU A 213 -37.53 -37.50 -14.59
N GLU A 214 -36.60 -38.25 -14.00
CA GLU A 214 -36.63 -39.71 -13.98
C GLU A 214 -37.81 -40.24 -13.17
N ASN A 215 -38.13 -39.62 -12.04
CA ASN A 215 -39.32 -39.95 -11.24
C ASN A 215 -40.62 -39.67 -12.02
N ILE A 216 -40.70 -38.59 -12.81
CA ILE A 216 -41.87 -38.31 -13.67
C ILE A 216 -42.00 -39.41 -14.73
N ARG A 217 -40.88 -39.76 -15.40
CA ARG A 217 -40.86 -40.84 -16.40
C ARG A 217 -41.27 -42.19 -15.80
N ALA A 218 -40.79 -42.51 -14.59
CA ALA A 218 -41.14 -43.74 -13.88
C ALA A 218 -42.62 -43.78 -13.48
N VAL A 219 -43.19 -42.67 -12.99
CA VAL A 219 -44.62 -42.58 -12.67
C VAL A 219 -45.46 -42.77 -13.94
N LEU A 220 -45.11 -42.12 -15.04
CA LEU A 220 -45.84 -42.21 -16.31
C LEU A 220 -45.85 -43.64 -16.85
N ALA A 221 -44.69 -44.26 -16.98
CA ALA A 221 -44.63 -45.61 -17.53
C ALA A 221 -45.30 -46.64 -16.59
N GLY A 222 -45.31 -46.39 -15.27
CA GLY A 222 -46.02 -47.23 -14.30
C GLY A 222 -47.54 -47.11 -14.45
N LEU A 223 -48.04 -45.91 -14.71
CA LEU A 223 -49.46 -45.65 -15.03
C LEU A 223 -49.88 -46.27 -16.37
N GLU A 224 -49.04 -46.18 -17.40
CA GLU A 224 -49.27 -46.84 -18.70
C GLU A 224 -49.40 -48.35 -18.54
N SER A 225 -48.47 -48.97 -17.80
CA SER A 225 -48.52 -50.42 -17.53
C SER A 225 -49.76 -50.82 -16.72
N ILE A 226 -50.12 -50.04 -15.70
CA ILE A 226 -51.37 -50.22 -14.95
C ILE A 226 -52.58 -50.19 -15.88
N HIS A 227 -52.62 -49.24 -16.82
CA HIS A 227 -53.72 -49.09 -17.76
C HIS A 227 -53.85 -50.32 -18.66
N GLU A 228 -52.76 -50.76 -19.29
CA GLU A 228 -52.72 -51.93 -20.16
C GLU A 228 -53.14 -53.22 -19.42
N MET A 229 -52.60 -53.44 -18.22
CA MET A 229 -52.96 -54.61 -17.41
C MET A 229 -54.43 -54.56 -16.96
N SER A 230 -54.94 -53.37 -16.59
CA SER A 230 -56.34 -53.19 -16.19
C SER A 230 -57.30 -53.49 -17.34
N GLU A 231 -57.01 -52.97 -18.54
CA GLU A 231 -57.79 -53.26 -19.73
C GLU A 231 -57.81 -54.76 -20.04
N PHE A 232 -56.66 -55.43 -19.91
CA PHE A 232 -56.58 -56.88 -20.08
C PHE A 232 -57.42 -57.65 -19.04
N VAL A 233 -57.33 -57.29 -17.75
CA VAL A 233 -58.13 -57.92 -16.69
C VAL A 233 -59.62 -57.76 -16.96
N VAL A 234 -60.05 -56.55 -17.34
CA VAL A 234 -61.46 -56.27 -17.65
C VAL A 234 -61.94 -57.11 -18.83
N GLN A 235 -61.17 -57.14 -19.93
CA GLN A 235 -61.55 -57.89 -21.12
C GLN A 235 -61.62 -59.39 -20.82
N LYS A 236 -60.59 -59.95 -20.18
CA LYS A 236 -60.55 -61.39 -19.89
C LYS A 236 -61.60 -61.82 -18.88
N THR A 237 -61.93 -60.97 -17.90
CA THR A 237 -63.03 -61.21 -16.95
C THR A 237 -64.38 -61.20 -17.68
N ARG A 238 -64.58 -60.30 -18.64
CA ARG A 238 -65.78 -60.28 -19.49
C ARG A 238 -65.91 -61.57 -20.30
N ASP A 239 -64.83 -62.00 -20.95
CA ASP A 239 -64.82 -63.24 -21.75
C ASP A 239 -65.19 -64.46 -20.88
N LEU A 240 -64.60 -64.57 -19.68
CA LEU A 240 -64.92 -65.63 -18.71
C LEU A 240 -66.38 -65.57 -18.24
N LEU A 241 -66.92 -64.37 -18.02
CA LEU A 241 -68.31 -64.19 -17.62
C LEU A 241 -69.28 -64.60 -18.73
N GLU A 242 -68.98 -64.24 -19.99
CA GLU A 242 -69.77 -64.64 -21.15
C GLU A 242 -69.75 -66.16 -21.31
N GLU A 243 -68.58 -66.81 -21.23
CA GLU A 243 -68.44 -68.27 -21.25
C GLU A 243 -69.29 -68.94 -20.16
N LYS A 244 -69.17 -68.47 -18.91
CA LYS A 244 -69.97 -68.98 -17.80
C LYS A 244 -71.45 -68.74 -17.99
N SER A 245 -71.85 -67.62 -18.58
CA SER A 245 -73.25 -67.34 -18.89
C SER A 245 -73.81 -68.30 -19.94
N HIS A 246 -73.02 -68.66 -20.94
CA HIS A 246 -73.39 -69.66 -21.95
C HIS A 246 -73.48 -71.06 -21.35
N GLU A 247 -72.54 -71.43 -20.49
CA GLU A 247 -72.57 -72.69 -19.74
C GLU A 247 -73.81 -72.78 -18.84
N VAL A 248 -74.13 -71.71 -18.09
CA VAL A 248 -75.34 -71.63 -17.26
C VAL A 248 -76.60 -71.73 -18.10
N LYS A 249 -76.68 -71.06 -19.26
CA LYS A 249 -77.82 -71.18 -20.18
C LYS A 249 -77.98 -72.61 -20.67
N SER A 250 -76.90 -73.26 -21.11
CA SER A 250 -76.92 -74.66 -21.57
C SER A 250 -77.32 -75.63 -20.45
N LEU A 251 -76.77 -75.47 -19.25
CA LEU A 251 -77.17 -76.25 -18.07
C LEU A 251 -78.65 -76.02 -17.73
N ASN A 252 -79.13 -74.77 -17.77
CA ASN A 252 -80.53 -74.45 -17.52
C ASN A 252 -81.48 -75.06 -18.56
N GLU A 253 -81.07 -75.09 -19.85
CA GLU A 253 -81.79 -75.80 -20.90
C GLU A 253 -81.84 -77.31 -20.64
N SER A 254 -80.71 -77.91 -20.24
CA SER A 254 -80.64 -79.34 -19.90
C SER A 254 -81.51 -79.69 -18.69
N VAL A 255 -81.51 -78.86 -17.64
CA VAL A 255 -82.37 -79.02 -16.47
C VAL A 255 -83.84 -78.86 -16.88
N SER A 256 -84.16 -77.88 -17.72
CA SER A 256 -85.52 -77.69 -18.25
C SER A 256 -85.99 -78.91 -19.05
N GLN A 257 -85.09 -79.53 -19.82
CA GLN A 257 -85.38 -80.77 -20.55
C GLN A 257 -85.61 -81.95 -19.60
N LEU A 258 -84.74 -82.14 -18.60
CA LEU A 258 -84.91 -83.19 -17.58
C LEU A 258 -86.20 -83.01 -16.76
N VAL A 259 -86.60 -81.76 -16.47
CA VAL A 259 -87.89 -81.47 -15.81
C VAL A 259 -89.06 -81.88 -16.68
N LYS A 260 -89.03 -81.59 -18.00
CA LYS A 260 -90.06 -82.03 -18.95
C LYS A 260 -90.11 -83.56 -19.06
N GLU A 261 -88.96 -84.23 -19.12
CA GLU A 261 -88.88 -85.70 -19.13
C GLU A 261 -89.42 -86.29 -17.84
N LYS A 262 -89.11 -85.71 -16.67
CA LYS A 262 -89.71 -86.09 -15.39
C LYS A 262 -91.23 -85.95 -15.41
N GLU A 263 -91.76 -84.86 -15.97
CA GLU A 263 -93.23 -84.67 -16.11
C GLU A 263 -93.85 -85.71 -17.04
N GLN A 264 -93.18 -86.06 -18.15
CA GLN A 264 -93.60 -87.10 -19.09
C GLN A 264 -93.54 -88.50 -18.46
N ILE A 265 -92.48 -88.82 -17.71
CA ILE A 265 -92.39 -90.05 -16.92
C ILE A 265 -93.48 -90.06 -15.85
N GLY A 266 -93.74 -88.92 -15.21
CA GLY A 266 -94.82 -88.74 -14.25
C GLY A 266 -96.21 -88.98 -14.87
N SER A 267 -96.45 -88.52 -16.09
CA SER A 267 -97.70 -88.77 -16.81
C SER A 267 -97.80 -90.22 -17.31
N LEU A 268 -96.70 -90.83 -17.75
CA LEU A 268 -96.61 -92.25 -18.11
C LEU A 268 -96.82 -93.17 -16.91
N LEU A 269 -96.28 -92.84 -15.72
CA LEU A 269 -96.53 -93.58 -14.48
C LEU A 269 -97.99 -93.43 -14.02
N ARG A 270 -98.58 -92.23 -14.11
CA ARG A 270 -100.02 -92.05 -13.87
C ARG A 270 -100.87 -92.86 -14.86
N SER A 271 -100.46 -92.94 -16.13
CA SER A 271 -101.08 -93.75 -17.19
C SER A 271 -100.92 -95.26 -16.96
N ALA A 272 -99.75 -95.73 -16.51
CA ALA A 272 -99.46 -97.12 -16.18
C ALA A 272 -100.19 -97.57 -14.91
N LEU A 273 -100.30 -96.70 -13.90
CA LEU A 273 -101.15 -96.92 -12.72
C LEU A 273 -102.63 -96.96 -13.10
N SER A 274 -103.07 -96.10 -14.03
CA SER A 274 -104.42 -96.12 -14.58
C SER A 274 -104.72 -97.44 -15.33
N LYS A 275 -103.77 -97.97 -16.11
CA LYS A 275 -103.89 -99.28 -16.77
C LYS A 275 -103.80 -100.47 -15.79
N ARG A 276 -103.06 -100.36 -14.69
CA ARG A 276 -102.96 -101.40 -13.65
C ARG A 276 -104.23 -101.52 -12.79
N ILE A 277 -105.10 -100.52 -12.79
CA ILE A 277 -106.44 -100.57 -12.19
C ILE A 277 -107.45 -101.30 -13.11
N SER A 278 -107.13 -101.50 -14.39
CA SER A 278 -108.05 -102.06 -15.40
C SER A 278 -107.97 -103.58 -15.65
N VAL A 279 -107.08 -104.33 -14.98
CA VAL A 279 -106.99 -105.79 -15.15
C VAL A 279 -106.82 -106.47 -13.80
N ASP A 280 -107.88 -107.19 -13.40
CA ASP A 280 -108.03 -108.13 -12.30
C ASP A 280 -108.02 -107.63 -10.84
N LEU A 281 -109.21 -107.16 -10.41
CA LEU A 281 -109.86 -107.63 -9.17
C LEU A 281 -111.37 -107.71 -9.39
N SER A 282 -111.76 -108.92 -9.80
CA SER A 282 -113.11 -109.47 -9.82
C SER A 282 -113.87 -109.25 -8.51
N SER A 283 -115.11 -108.76 -8.67
CA SER A 283 -116.26 -108.95 -7.77
C SER A 283 -116.05 -108.69 -6.28
N LYS A 284 -116.39 -107.46 -5.81
CA LYS A 284 -117.24 -107.18 -4.62
C LYS A 284 -117.04 -105.74 -4.10
N THR A 285 -117.47 -104.73 -4.86
CA THR A 285 -117.61 -103.33 -4.39
C THR A 285 -118.62 -102.55 -5.24
N ASN A 286 -119.65 -103.24 -5.75
CA ASN A 286 -120.67 -102.66 -6.65
C ASN A 286 -121.91 -102.08 -5.93
N GLU A 287 -121.80 -101.81 -4.62
CA GLU A 287 -122.91 -101.23 -3.83
C GLU A 287 -122.52 -99.99 -3.02
N LEU A 288 -121.25 -99.54 -3.04
CA LEU A 288 -120.79 -98.41 -2.20
C LEU A 288 -120.55 -97.09 -2.94
N PHE A 289 -120.66 -97.05 -4.27
CA PHE A 289 -120.54 -95.80 -5.06
C PHE A 289 -121.78 -95.41 -5.86
N LYS A 290 -122.90 -96.13 -5.67
CA LYS A 290 -124.25 -95.62 -6.05
C LYS A 290 -124.78 -94.53 -5.10
N ILE A 291 -124.00 -94.15 -4.08
CA ILE A 291 -124.33 -93.10 -3.11
C ILE A 291 -123.49 -91.82 -3.33
N ALA A 292 -122.43 -91.85 -4.15
CA ALA A 292 -121.54 -90.69 -4.36
C ALA A 292 -121.64 -90.05 -5.75
N GLU A 293 -122.63 -90.44 -6.57
CA GLU A 293 -122.87 -89.85 -7.90
C GLU A 293 -124.04 -88.83 -7.89
N ASN A 294 -124.73 -88.68 -6.75
CA ASN A 294 -125.82 -87.72 -6.56
C ASN A 294 -125.48 -86.56 -5.60
N GLY A 295 -124.23 -86.39 -5.18
CA GLY A 295 -123.83 -85.36 -4.19
C GLY A 295 -123.19 -84.08 -4.75
N LEU A 296 -122.91 -83.98 -6.05
CA LEU A 296 -122.19 -82.83 -6.63
C LEU A 296 -122.88 -82.24 -7.87
N ARG A 297 -124.21 -82.38 -7.92
CA ARG A 297 -125.10 -81.52 -8.71
C ARG A 297 -125.85 -80.50 -7.81
N GLU A 298 -125.46 -80.43 -6.53
CA GLU A 298 -126.08 -79.60 -5.47
C GLU A 298 -125.17 -78.48 -4.92
N ALA A 299 -124.04 -78.16 -5.57
CA ALA A 299 -123.17 -77.04 -5.17
C ALA A 299 -123.03 -76.01 -6.30
N GLY A 300 -124.15 -75.49 -6.80
CA GLY A 300 -124.14 -74.44 -7.84
C GLY A 300 -123.32 -73.21 -7.44
N ILE A 301 -122.44 -72.76 -8.36
CA ILE A 301 -121.93 -71.39 -8.63
C ILE A 301 -121.25 -71.46 -10.03
N ASN A 302 -121.79 -70.95 -11.15
CA ASN A 302 -121.84 -69.58 -11.69
C ASN A 302 -120.47 -68.92 -12.04
N TYR A 303 -120.13 -68.73 -13.33
CA TYR A 303 -120.06 -67.42 -14.04
C TYR A 303 -119.31 -67.46 -15.41
N LYS A 304 -119.53 -66.42 -16.24
CA LYS A 304 -119.35 -66.31 -17.71
C LYS A 304 -118.68 -64.97 -18.09
N PHE A 305 -118.06 -64.91 -19.29
CA PHE A 305 -117.56 -63.76 -20.12
C PHE A 305 -116.36 -62.92 -19.62
N ASN A 306 -115.41 -62.46 -20.45
CA ASN A 306 -115.46 -61.66 -21.70
C ASN A 306 -114.20 -61.96 -22.56
N ASN A 307 -114.15 -62.06 -23.90
CA ASN A 307 -114.47 -61.18 -25.05
C ASN A 307 -113.69 -59.85 -25.19
N HIS A 308 -112.75 -59.80 -26.16
CA HIS A 308 -112.53 -58.80 -27.26
C HIS A 308 -111.33 -59.33 -28.10
N VAL A 309 -111.42 -59.79 -29.35
CA VAL A 309 -111.79 -59.12 -30.63
C VAL A 309 -111.02 -57.81 -30.82
N GLY A 310 -110.28 -57.53 -31.88
CA GLY A 310 -109.94 -58.14 -33.16
C GLY A 310 -108.71 -57.34 -33.65
N ASP A 311 -108.23 -57.33 -34.89
CA ASP A 311 -108.62 -57.84 -36.19
C ASP A 311 -107.42 -57.47 -37.12
N GLY A 312 -107.30 -58.10 -38.29
CA GLY A 312 -106.36 -57.67 -39.34
C GLY A 312 -105.33 -58.74 -39.72
N LYS A 313 -105.66 -59.76 -40.51
CA LYS A 313 -105.86 -59.75 -41.99
C LYS A 313 -104.55 -59.57 -42.77
N ILE A 314 -104.19 -60.26 -43.86
CA ILE A 314 -104.51 -61.55 -44.51
C ILE A 314 -103.40 -61.76 -45.56
N THR A 315 -103.31 -63.00 -46.03
CA THR A 315 -102.53 -63.59 -47.13
C THR A 315 -102.53 -62.86 -48.48
N ALA A 316 -101.39 -62.96 -49.16
CA ALA A 316 -101.14 -63.45 -50.53
C ALA A 316 -101.94 -62.96 -51.76
N SER A 317 -101.14 -62.78 -52.81
CA SER A 317 -101.35 -63.19 -54.22
C SER A 317 -101.83 -62.15 -55.25
N ASP A 318 -100.91 -61.93 -56.19
CA ASP A 318 -101.08 -61.91 -57.65
C ASP A 318 -101.65 -60.71 -58.43
N LYS A 319 -100.83 -60.43 -59.47
CA LYS A 319 -101.12 -60.11 -60.87
C LYS A 319 -101.31 -58.66 -61.34
N LYS A 320 -100.35 -58.33 -62.22
CA LYS A 320 -100.50 -57.77 -63.58
C LYS A 320 -100.68 -56.25 -63.73
N MET A 321 -99.59 -55.63 -64.21
CA MET A 321 -99.48 -54.85 -65.44
C MET A 321 -100.62 -53.87 -65.74
N HIS A 322 -100.31 -52.56 -65.63
CA HIS A 322 -100.63 -51.60 -66.68
C HIS A 322 -99.50 -50.57 -66.79
N ALA A 323 -98.92 -50.54 -67.99
CA ALA A 323 -98.13 -49.45 -68.50
C ALA A 323 -99.05 -48.26 -68.81
N ALA A 324 -98.64 -47.07 -68.39
CA ALA A 324 -98.78 -45.79 -69.10
C ALA A 324 -98.35 -44.67 -68.14
N ASN A 325 -97.44 -43.82 -68.62
CA ASN A 325 -96.94 -42.56 -68.02
C ASN A 325 -95.74 -42.70 -67.06
N THR A 326 -94.60 -43.19 -67.55
CA THR A 326 -93.31 -43.16 -66.83
C THR A 326 -92.28 -42.17 -67.40
N GLU A 327 -92.59 -41.44 -68.48
CA GLU A 327 -91.61 -40.50 -69.06
C GLU A 327 -91.55 -39.16 -68.32
N GLU A 328 -92.65 -38.68 -67.72
CA GLU A 328 -92.64 -37.42 -66.94
C GLU A 328 -92.05 -37.62 -65.54
N ASP A 329 -92.42 -38.67 -64.82
CA ASP A 329 -91.91 -38.95 -63.46
C ASP A 329 -90.41 -39.30 -63.44
N GLU A 330 -89.87 -39.95 -64.49
CA GLU A 330 -88.43 -40.21 -64.60
C GLU A 330 -87.64 -38.94 -64.90
N VAL A 331 -88.17 -38.02 -65.73
CA VAL A 331 -87.56 -36.72 -66.02
C VAL A 331 -87.60 -35.81 -64.79
N TYR A 332 -88.69 -35.80 -64.03
CA TYR A 332 -88.78 -35.07 -62.77
C TYR A 332 -87.87 -35.66 -61.68
N ALA A 333 -87.72 -36.99 -61.61
CA ALA A 333 -86.78 -37.64 -60.68
C ALA A 333 -85.31 -37.37 -61.06
N LEU A 334 -84.96 -37.40 -62.35
CA LEU A 334 -83.63 -37.04 -62.84
C LEU A 334 -83.34 -35.55 -62.61
N ALA A 335 -84.31 -34.67 -62.88
CA ALA A 335 -84.18 -33.24 -62.62
C ALA A 335 -84.00 -32.95 -61.13
N GLY A 336 -84.72 -33.65 -60.25
CA GLY A 336 -84.56 -33.55 -58.78
C GLY A 336 -83.21 -34.09 -58.29
N ALA A 337 -82.70 -35.19 -58.87
CA ALA A 337 -81.36 -35.69 -58.58
C ALA A 337 -80.27 -34.71 -59.04
N LEU A 338 -80.43 -34.12 -60.23
CA LEU A 338 -79.50 -33.15 -60.80
C LEU A 338 -79.53 -31.83 -60.02
N GLU A 339 -80.71 -31.38 -59.57
CA GLU A 339 -80.86 -30.24 -58.66
C GLU A 339 -80.19 -30.49 -57.30
N ASN A 340 -80.33 -31.69 -56.74
CA ASN A 340 -79.65 -32.07 -55.51
C ASN A 340 -78.12 -32.13 -55.68
N ILE A 341 -77.62 -32.65 -56.80
CA ILE A 341 -76.18 -32.63 -57.12
C ILE A 341 -75.69 -31.19 -57.29
N ILE A 342 -76.45 -30.34 -57.97
CA ILE A 342 -76.11 -28.91 -58.10
C ILE A 342 -76.07 -28.24 -56.74
N LYS A 343 -77.08 -28.44 -55.88
CA LYS A 343 -77.10 -27.87 -54.52
C LYS A 343 -75.93 -28.38 -53.67
N GLN A 344 -75.63 -29.68 -53.73
CA GLN A 344 -74.48 -30.27 -53.05
C GLN A 344 -73.16 -29.65 -53.54
N SER A 345 -72.99 -29.50 -54.86
CA SER A 345 -71.81 -28.86 -55.44
C SER A 345 -71.72 -27.37 -55.09
N GLN A 346 -72.85 -26.66 -54.95
CA GLN A 346 -72.88 -25.27 -54.53
C GLN A 346 -72.45 -25.12 -53.07
N VAL A 347 -72.90 -26.02 -52.18
CA VAL A 347 -72.43 -26.05 -50.79
C VAL A 347 -70.94 -26.35 -50.73
N GLU A 348 -70.46 -27.35 -51.47
CA GLU A 348 -69.04 -27.68 -51.54
C GLU A 348 -68.17 -26.53 -52.08
N ILE A 349 -68.66 -25.79 -53.09
CA ILE A 349 -67.99 -24.57 -53.59
C ILE A 349 -67.94 -23.48 -52.51
N ILE A 350 -68.99 -23.35 -51.69
CA ILE A 350 -69.03 -22.37 -50.59
C ILE A 350 -68.04 -22.78 -49.49
N ASP A 351 -67.99 -24.06 -49.12
CA ASP A 351 -67.06 -24.58 -48.10
C ASP A 351 -65.60 -24.45 -48.56
N LEU A 352 -65.31 -24.79 -49.82
CA LEU A 352 -63.98 -24.60 -50.42
C LEU A 352 -63.58 -23.12 -50.48
N LYS A 353 -64.53 -22.20 -50.67
CA LYS A 353 -64.23 -20.77 -50.60
C LYS A 353 -63.88 -20.32 -49.19
N HIS A 354 -64.62 -20.78 -48.17
CA HIS A 354 -64.30 -20.45 -46.77
C HIS A 354 -62.92 -20.98 -46.39
N THR A 355 -62.60 -22.24 -46.71
CA THR A 355 -61.27 -22.80 -46.43
C THR A 355 -60.14 -22.06 -47.15
N VAL A 356 -60.37 -21.57 -48.39
CA VAL A 356 -59.39 -20.72 -49.09
C VAL A 356 -59.24 -19.36 -48.42
N GLU A 357 -60.33 -18.76 -47.92
CA GLU A 357 -60.29 -17.49 -47.18
C GLU A 357 -59.53 -17.67 -45.84
N GLU A 358 -59.82 -18.75 -45.10
CA GLU A 358 -59.12 -19.13 -43.86
C GLU A 358 -57.62 -19.31 -44.10
N LEU A 359 -57.23 -20.06 -45.15
CA LEU A 359 -55.82 -20.24 -45.52
C LEU A 359 -55.15 -18.92 -45.94
N ARG A 360 -55.89 -17.97 -46.54
CA ARG A 360 -55.36 -16.63 -46.85
C ARG A 360 -55.13 -15.82 -45.57
N GLU A 361 -56.05 -15.90 -44.62
CA GLU A 361 -55.91 -15.23 -43.32
C GLU A 361 -54.72 -15.80 -42.55
N GLU A 362 -54.62 -17.13 -42.43
CA GLU A 362 -53.46 -17.82 -41.82
C GLU A 362 -52.14 -17.45 -42.50
N SER A 363 -52.12 -17.41 -43.84
CA SER A 363 -50.95 -16.97 -44.62
C SER A 363 -50.58 -15.52 -44.34
N SER A 364 -51.57 -14.63 -44.18
CA SER A 364 -51.33 -13.22 -43.87
C SER A 364 -50.78 -13.03 -42.44
N LEU A 365 -51.27 -13.78 -41.46
CA LEU A 365 -50.76 -13.80 -40.09
C LEU A 365 -49.33 -14.36 -40.01
N LEU A 366 -49.05 -15.47 -40.70
CA LEU A 366 -47.70 -16.04 -40.80
C LEU A 366 -46.73 -15.03 -41.43
N LYS A 367 -47.17 -14.33 -42.48
CA LYS A 367 -46.37 -13.29 -43.13
C LYS A 367 -46.08 -12.14 -42.17
N GLU A 368 -47.07 -11.67 -41.42
CA GLU A 368 -46.87 -10.63 -40.40
C GLU A 368 -45.86 -11.08 -39.34
N HIS A 369 -45.98 -12.33 -38.85
CA HIS A 369 -45.04 -12.87 -37.87
C HIS A 369 -43.60 -12.95 -38.41
N VAL A 370 -43.41 -13.39 -39.66
CA VAL A 370 -42.10 -13.42 -40.32
C VAL A 370 -41.56 -12.00 -40.50
N GLU A 371 -42.39 -11.02 -40.85
CA GLU A 371 -41.98 -9.62 -40.95
C GLU A 371 -41.58 -9.03 -39.59
N THR A 372 -42.28 -9.38 -38.51
CA THR A 372 -41.87 -8.97 -37.14
C THR A 372 -40.55 -9.59 -36.74
N GLN A 373 -40.36 -10.90 -36.96
CA GLN A 373 -39.11 -11.58 -36.67
C GLN A 373 -37.95 -11.02 -37.50
N ALA A 374 -38.18 -10.70 -38.78
CA ALA A 374 -37.17 -10.09 -39.63
C ALA A 374 -36.74 -8.70 -39.12
N LYS A 375 -37.67 -7.90 -38.62
CA LYS A 375 -37.37 -6.60 -38.00
C LYS A 375 -36.58 -6.77 -36.71
N GLU A 376 -36.97 -7.69 -35.84
CA GLU A 376 -36.22 -8.00 -34.61
C GLU A 376 -34.80 -8.47 -34.92
N LEU A 377 -34.63 -9.41 -35.86
CA LEU A 377 -33.31 -9.87 -36.29
C LEU A 377 -32.46 -8.72 -36.85
N SER A 378 -33.05 -7.78 -37.59
CA SER A 378 -32.32 -6.61 -38.08
C SER A 378 -31.85 -5.68 -36.94
N GLN A 379 -32.66 -5.51 -35.90
CA GLN A 379 -32.29 -4.73 -34.71
C GLN A 379 -31.20 -5.42 -33.89
N TRP A 380 -31.31 -6.75 -33.69
CA TRP A 380 -30.28 -7.54 -33.02
C TRP A 380 -28.96 -7.47 -33.79
N LYS A 381 -29.00 -7.55 -35.12
CA LYS A 381 -27.82 -7.40 -35.96
C LYS A 381 -27.14 -6.04 -35.78
N GLN A 382 -27.90 -4.94 -35.83
CA GLN A 382 -27.36 -3.60 -35.61
C GLN A 382 -26.73 -3.48 -34.21
N ARG A 383 -27.39 -4.04 -33.18
CA ARG A 383 -26.88 -4.01 -31.80
C ARG A 383 -25.58 -4.80 -31.65
N VAL A 384 -25.43 -5.91 -32.36
CA VAL A 384 -24.18 -6.68 -32.41
C VAL A 384 -23.08 -5.87 -33.08
N GLU A 385 -23.34 -5.25 -34.24
CA GLU A 385 -22.36 -4.39 -34.92
C GLU A 385 -21.90 -3.21 -34.03
N GLU A 386 -22.83 -2.58 -33.29
CA GLU A 386 -22.50 -1.52 -32.32
C GLU A 386 -21.64 -2.01 -31.14
N LEU A 387 -21.83 -3.26 -30.71
CA LEU A 387 -21.03 -3.87 -29.64
C LEU A 387 -19.63 -4.27 -30.14
N GLU A 388 -19.53 -4.82 -31.34
CA GLU A 388 -18.25 -5.13 -31.98
C GLU A 388 -17.39 -3.88 -32.17
N GLU A 389 -17.99 -2.76 -32.59
CA GLU A 389 -17.28 -1.49 -32.71
C GLU A 389 -16.81 -0.94 -31.36
N LYS A 390 -17.64 -1.06 -30.31
CA LYS A 390 -17.24 -0.67 -28.94
C LYS A 390 -16.11 -1.56 -28.42
N GLU A 391 -16.14 -2.85 -28.70
CA GLU A 391 -15.07 -3.78 -28.37
C GLU A 391 -13.78 -3.39 -29.09
N ARG A 392 -13.85 -3.09 -30.39
CA ARG A 392 -12.69 -2.63 -31.19
C ARG A 392 -12.06 -1.37 -30.57
N VAL A 393 -12.87 -0.36 -30.27
CA VAL A 393 -12.38 0.90 -29.67
C VAL A 393 -11.83 0.66 -28.26
N ALA A 394 -12.47 -0.21 -27.46
CA ALA A 394 -11.96 -0.56 -26.14
C ALA A 394 -10.61 -1.27 -26.22
N ASN A 395 -10.43 -2.19 -27.17
CA ASN A 395 -9.16 -2.88 -27.40
C ASN A 395 -8.06 -1.89 -27.82
N GLU A 396 -8.33 -0.97 -28.75
CA GLU A 396 -7.39 0.09 -29.15
C GLU A 396 -6.99 0.98 -27.96
N ASN A 397 -7.95 1.33 -27.10
CA ASN A 397 -7.67 2.11 -25.89
C ASN A 397 -6.81 1.32 -24.89
N VAL A 398 -7.08 0.03 -24.69
CA VAL A 398 -6.28 -0.83 -23.80
C VAL A 398 -4.86 -1.00 -24.33
N GLU A 399 -4.68 -1.17 -25.64
CA GLU A 399 -3.37 -1.22 -26.28
C GLU A 399 -2.61 0.10 -26.10
N GLY A 400 -3.27 1.25 -26.26
CA GLY A 400 -2.67 2.57 -25.98
C GLY A 400 -2.21 2.72 -24.53
N LEU A 401 -3.07 2.36 -23.57
CA LEU A 401 -2.71 2.38 -22.14
C LEU A 401 -1.57 1.42 -21.82
N MET A 402 -1.51 0.25 -22.47
CA MET A 402 -0.42 -0.70 -22.28
C MET A 402 0.92 -0.12 -22.75
N LEU A 403 0.94 0.58 -23.89
CA LEU A 403 2.13 1.29 -24.37
C LEU A 403 2.58 2.38 -23.39
N ASP A 404 1.65 3.19 -22.88
CA ASP A 404 1.96 4.24 -21.90
C ASP A 404 2.49 3.67 -20.58
N ILE A 405 1.92 2.55 -20.11
CA ILE A 405 2.43 1.82 -18.92
C ILE A 405 3.87 1.37 -19.17
N THR A 406 4.17 0.76 -20.32
CA THR A 406 5.54 0.31 -20.61
C THR A 406 6.54 1.48 -20.67
N ALA A 407 6.15 2.62 -21.26
CA ALA A 407 6.99 3.81 -21.30
C ALA A 407 7.24 4.40 -19.90
N ALA A 408 6.21 4.43 -19.04
CA ALA A 408 6.33 4.87 -17.66
C ALA A 408 7.22 3.93 -16.84
N GLU A 409 7.11 2.62 -17.03
CA GLU A 409 7.99 1.63 -16.39
C GLU A 409 9.46 1.83 -16.80
N GLU A 410 9.72 2.07 -18.09
CA GLU A 410 11.06 2.41 -18.57
C GLU A 410 11.60 3.71 -17.95
N GLU A 411 10.76 4.73 -17.77
CA GLU A 411 11.15 5.96 -17.06
C GLU A 411 11.47 5.70 -15.59
N ILE A 412 10.62 4.95 -14.89
CA ILE A 412 10.85 4.58 -13.49
C ILE A 412 12.19 3.85 -13.34
N THR A 413 12.51 2.92 -14.24
CA THR A 413 13.80 2.22 -14.21
C THR A 413 14.97 3.16 -14.46
N ARG A 414 14.85 4.12 -15.40
CA ARG A 414 15.88 5.14 -15.64
C ARG A 414 16.11 6.02 -14.41
N TRP A 415 15.06 6.54 -13.79
CA TRP A 415 15.14 7.35 -12.57
C TRP A 415 15.72 6.55 -11.40
N LYS A 416 15.34 5.29 -11.25
CA LYS A 416 15.87 4.40 -10.21
C LYS A 416 17.38 4.20 -10.37
N VAL A 417 17.87 3.97 -11.59
CA VAL A 417 19.31 3.81 -11.85
C VAL A 417 20.06 5.11 -11.58
N ALA A 418 19.53 6.26 -12.01
CA ALA A 418 20.14 7.56 -11.74
C ALA A 418 20.24 7.84 -10.23
N ALA A 419 19.17 7.60 -9.48
CA ALA A 419 19.16 7.78 -8.02
C ALA A 419 20.15 6.84 -7.31
N GLN A 420 20.29 5.59 -7.78
CA GLN A 420 21.28 4.66 -7.23
C GLN A 420 22.72 5.11 -7.50
N GLN A 421 22.99 5.64 -8.70
CA GLN A 421 24.31 6.17 -9.05
C GLN A 421 24.64 7.41 -8.22
N GLU A 422 23.69 8.31 -8.02
CA GLU A 422 23.86 9.50 -7.19
C GLU A 422 24.09 9.13 -5.71
N ALA A 423 23.34 8.16 -5.18
CA ALA A 423 23.56 7.65 -3.82
C ALA A 423 24.95 6.99 -3.66
N ALA A 424 25.41 6.24 -4.67
CA ALA A 424 26.74 5.65 -4.66
C ALA A 424 27.85 6.72 -4.73
N ALA A 425 27.67 7.76 -5.56
CA ALA A 425 28.58 8.89 -5.64
C ALA A 425 28.61 9.68 -4.31
N GLY A 426 27.45 9.95 -3.71
CA GLY A 426 27.34 10.59 -2.40
C GLY A 426 28.08 9.81 -1.30
N LYS A 427 27.92 8.48 -1.28
CA LYS A 427 28.66 7.61 -0.34
C LYS A 427 30.17 7.65 -0.55
N ALA A 428 30.64 7.71 -1.79
CA ALA A 428 32.08 7.80 -2.08
C ALA A 428 32.66 9.14 -1.57
N VAL A 429 31.94 10.25 -1.77
CA VAL A 429 32.33 11.56 -1.24
C VAL A 429 32.32 11.57 0.29
N GLU A 430 31.31 10.97 0.93
CA GLU A 430 31.26 10.86 2.39
C GLU A 430 32.48 10.08 2.93
N GLN A 431 32.86 8.98 2.28
CA GLN A 431 34.05 8.21 2.64
C GLN A 431 35.34 9.00 2.48
N GLU A 432 35.47 9.80 1.41
CA GLU A 432 36.62 10.69 1.22
C GLU A 432 36.68 11.77 2.29
N CYS A 433 35.57 12.44 2.59
CA CYS A 433 35.47 13.43 3.66
C CYS A 433 35.82 12.82 5.03
N ALA A 434 35.35 11.61 5.32
CA ALA A 434 35.68 10.91 6.55
C ALA A 434 37.18 10.59 6.64
N ALA A 435 37.80 10.18 5.54
CA ALA A 435 39.25 9.93 5.47
C ALA A 435 40.05 11.22 5.68
N GLN A 436 39.65 12.33 5.04
CA GLN A 436 40.28 13.64 5.22
C GLN A 436 40.14 14.14 6.67
N LEU A 437 38.96 14.00 7.29
CA LEU A 437 38.75 14.36 8.69
C LEU A 437 39.60 13.51 9.64
N ALA A 438 39.77 12.20 9.36
CA ALA A 438 40.65 11.34 10.14
C ALA A 438 42.11 11.77 10.04
N ALA A 439 42.59 12.10 8.83
CA ALA A 439 43.94 12.59 8.61
C ALA A 439 44.19 13.92 9.34
N VAL A 440 43.30 14.90 9.20
CA VAL A 440 43.42 16.19 9.90
C VAL A 440 43.38 16.02 11.42
N ARG A 441 42.54 15.12 11.94
CA ARG A 441 42.53 14.80 13.38
C ARG A 441 43.87 14.22 13.83
N GLN A 442 44.46 13.32 13.06
CA GLN A 442 45.77 12.76 13.37
C GLN A 442 46.87 13.83 13.35
N GLU A 443 46.87 14.71 12.36
CA GLU A 443 47.81 15.84 12.29
C GLU A 443 47.63 16.81 13.47
N LEU A 444 46.38 17.07 13.88
CA LEU A 444 46.08 17.90 15.04
C LEU A 444 46.62 17.29 16.34
N GLU A 445 46.42 15.98 16.56
CA GLU A 445 46.96 15.31 17.74
C GLU A 445 48.50 15.30 17.73
N ALA A 446 49.13 15.03 16.60
CA ALA A 446 50.59 15.11 16.46
C ALA A 446 51.11 16.54 16.74
N ALA A 447 50.42 17.57 16.27
CA ALA A 447 50.78 18.96 16.55
C ALA A 447 50.60 19.31 18.03
N LYS A 448 49.55 18.82 18.69
CA LYS A 448 49.35 19.00 20.15
C LYS A 448 50.48 18.35 20.94
N GLU A 449 50.87 17.12 20.60
CA GLU A 449 51.98 16.42 21.24
C GLU A 449 53.30 17.21 21.06
N ALA A 450 53.60 17.67 19.84
CA ALA A 450 54.78 18.50 19.57
C ALA A 450 54.78 19.82 20.37
N VAL A 451 53.62 20.47 20.52
CA VAL A 451 53.47 21.67 21.34
C VAL A 451 53.71 21.35 22.82
N LEU A 452 53.16 20.26 23.35
CA LEU A 452 53.40 19.83 24.73
C LEU A 452 54.89 19.54 24.99
N GLU A 453 55.57 18.87 24.07
CA GLU A 453 57.02 18.62 24.17
C GLU A 453 57.84 19.90 24.13
N SER A 454 57.52 20.84 23.23
CA SER A 454 58.19 22.13 23.17
C SER A 454 57.95 22.96 24.43
N GLY A 455 56.75 22.89 24.99
CA GLY A 455 56.40 23.49 26.28
C GLY A 455 57.21 22.92 27.44
N LYS A 456 57.39 21.59 27.50
CA LYS A 456 58.29 20.94 28.48
C LYS A 456 59.73 21.41 28.31
N LYS A 457 60.24 21.48 27.07
CA LYS A 457 61.60 21.99 26.77
C LYS A 457 61.78 23.45 27.17
N LEU A 458 60.76 24.28 26.98
CA LEU A 458 60.79 25.68 27.41
C LEU A 458 60.83 25.80 28.94
N LYS A 459 60.00 25.05 29.66
CA LYS A 459 60.03 25.02 31.14
C LYS A 459 61.39 24.60 31.68
N PHE A 460 62.00 23.57 31.11
CA PHE A 460 63.36 23.16 31.50
C PHE A 460 64.40 24.27 31.27
N LYS A 461 64.29 25.00 30.16
CA LYS A 461 65.18 26.15 29.88
C LYS A 461 64.92 27.32 30.84
N GLU A 462 63.67 27.57 31.19
CA GLU A 462 63.26 28.58 32.19
C GLU A 462 63.85 28.24 33.57
N GLU A 463 63.65 27.01 34.04
CA GLU A 463 64.23 26.52 35.31
C GLU A 463 65.77 26.59 35.31
N THR A 464 66.40 26.26 34.18
CA THR A 464 67.86 26.37 34.03
C THR A 464 68.31 27.83 34.08
N ALA A 465 67.57 28.75 33.46
CA ALA A 465 67.87 30.17 33.49
C ALA A 465 67.70 30.75 34.91
N ASP A 466 66.63 30.38 35.62
CA ASP A 466 66.40 30.78 37.01
C ASP A 466 67.50 30.26 37.94
N ALA A 467 67.94 29.01 37.77
CA ALA A 467 69.06 28.44 38.51
C ALA A 467 70.37 29.19 38.22
N ALA A 468 70.63 29.53 36.96
CA ALA A 468 71.81 30.32 36.57
C ALA A 468 71.77 31.74 37.14
N MET A 469 70.61 32.39 37.15
CA MET A 469 70.41 33.70 37.78
C MET A 469 70.65 33.64 39.29
N ALA A 470 70.07 32.65 39.98
CA ALA A 470 70.28 32.44 41.41
C ALA A 470 71.75 32.16 41.74
N ALA A 471 72.45 31.36 40.92
CA ALA A 471 73.88 31.11 41.06
C ALA A 471 74.71 32.39 40.87
N ARG A 472 74.37 33.23 39.88
CA ARG A 472 75.02 34.53 39.66
C ARG A 472 74.82 35.46 40.85
N ASP A 473 73.60 35.57 41.36
CA ASP A 473 73.29 36.40 42.53
C ASP A 473 74.04 35.92 43.78
N ALA A 474 74.16 34.61 43.98
CA ALA A 474 74.97 34.03 45.05
C ALA A 474 76.46 34.34 44.89
N ALA A 475 76.99 34.25 43.67
CA ALA A 475 78.37 34.61 43.36
C ALA A 475 78.65 36.11 43.57
N GLU A 476 77.73 36.99 43.14
CA GLU A 476 77.83 38.44 43.38
C GLU A 476 77.81 38.76 44.89
N LYS A 477 76.95 38.10 45.67
CA LYS A 477 76.93 38.24 47.14
C LYS A 477 78.26 37.78 47.77
N SER A 478 78.80 36.65 47.32
CA SER A 478 80.10 36.13 47.77
C SER A 478 81.24 37.10 47.45
N LEU A 479 81.26 37.65 46.23
CA LEU A 479 82.24 38.65 45.80
C LEU A 479 82.17 39.91 46.66
N ARG A 480 80.97 40.45 46.91
CA ARG A 480 80.79 41.62 47.80
C ARG A 480 81.30 41.36 49.22
N LEU A 481 81.09 40.15 49.75
CA LEU A 481 81.63 39.76 51.06
C LEU A 481 83.16 39.67 51.03
N ALA A 482 83.76 39.16 49.95
CA ALA A 482 85.21 39.13 49.77
C ALA A 482 85.80 40.53 49.68
N ASP A 483 85.19 41.44 48.91
CA ASP A 483 85.61 42.84 48.79
C ASP A 483 85.54 43.58 50.13
N LEU A 484 84.48 43.34 50.92
CA LEU A 484 84.33 43.91 52.25
C LEU A 484 85.33 43.35 53.27
N ARG A 485 85.71 42.07 53.15
CA ARG A 485 86.81 41.50 53.94
C ARG A 485 88.15 42.10 53.52
N ALA A 486 88.38 42.25 52.21
CA ALA A 486 89.60 42.83 51.67
C ALA A 486 89.75 44.31 52.08
N SER A 487 88.67 45.09 52.08
CA SER A 487 88.72 46.48 52.56
C SER A 487 89.08 46.54 54.04
N ARG A 488 88.45 45.73 54.90
CA ARG A 488 88.80 45.66 56.33
C ARG A 488 90.25 45.26 56.57
N LEU A 489 90.78 44.33 55.76
CA LEU A 489 92.19 43.94 55.84
C LEU A 489 93.10 45.11 55.41
N ARG A 490 92.76 45.85 54.35
CA ARG A 490 93.49 47.06 53.96
C ARG A 490 93.48 48.10 55.07
N ASP A 491 92.32 48.42 55.64
CA ASP A 491 92.20 49.37 56.76
C ASP A 491 93.10 48.95 57.94
N LYS A 492 93.15 47.64 58.25
CA LYS A 492 94.02 47.11 59.31
C LYS A 492 95.50 47.20 58.96
N VAL A 493 95.88 46.97 57.70
CA VAL A 493 97.26 47.14 57.23
C VAL A 493 97.67 48.61 57.28
N GLU A 494 96.80 49.53 56.85
CA GLU A 494 97.03 50.98 56.94
C GLU A 494 97.21 51.41 58.40
N GLU A 495 96.37 50.93 59.31
CA GLU A 495 96.52 51.19 60.75
C GLU A 495 97.83 50.63 61.33
N LEU A 496 98.22 49.40 60.96
CA LEU A 496 99.51 48.83 61.37
C LEU A 496 100.70 49.61 60.78
N THR A 497 100.55 50.13 59.56
CA THR A 497 101.57 50.97 58.91
C THR A 497 101.68 52.31 59.62
N ARG A 498 100.56 52.94 59.98
CA ARG A 498 100.51 54.14 60.82
C ARG A 498 101.18 53.92 62.17
N GLN A 499 100.91 52.79 62.82
CA GLN A 499 101.57 52.40 64.07
C GLN A 499 103.09 52.20 63.91
N LEU A 500 103.55 51.63 62.79
CA LEU A 500 104.98 51.53 62.47
C LEU A 500 105.61 52.90 62.26
N GLU A 501 104.97 53.79 61.51
CA GLU A 501 105.44 55.17 61.30
C GLU A 501 105.49 55.96 62.62
N GLU A 502 104.52 55.78 63.51
CA GLU A 502 104.53 56.38 64.86
C GLU A 502 105.66 55.82 65.74
N LEU A 503 105.99 54.53 65.64
CA LEU A 503 107.14 53.93 66.35
C LEU A 503 108.47 54.44 65.78
N ASP A 504 108.62 54.49 64.46
CA ASP A 504 109.82 54.97 63.77
C ASP A 504 110.05 56.48 64.05
N GLY A 505 108.98 57.27 64.09
CA GLY A 505 109.02 58.68 64.50
C GLY A 505 109.32 58.91 66.00
N ARG A 506 109.14 57.89 66.84
CA ARG A 506 109.45 57.93 68.29
C ARG A 506 110.85 57.42 68.62
N GLU A 507 111.51 56.72 67.70
CA GLU A 507 112.86 56.15 67.88
C GLU A 507 114.02 57.13 67.64
N THR A 508 113.79 58.37 67.19
CA THR A 508 114.87 59.35 66.98
C THR A 508 115.34 60.13 68.23
N SER A 509 115.04 59.67 69.45
CA SER A 509 115.54 60.37 70.65
C SER A 509 115.78 59.50 71.89
N THR A 510 116.58 58.43 71.81
CA THR A 510 117.66 58.16 72.80
C THR A 510 118.56 56.98 72.41
N THR A 511 119.86 57.22 72.58
CA THR A 511 121.02 56.33 72.46
C THR A 511 120.88 54.93 73.07
N GLY A 512 121.37 53.92 72.35
CA GLY A 512 122.21 52.86 72.93
C GLY A 512 121.67 51.42 72.96
N LEU A 513 122.31 50.57 72.14
CA LEU A 513 122.61 49.15 72.39
C LEU A 513 121.43 48.20 72.73
N ASN A 514 120.92 47.47 71.72
CA ASN A 514 120.89 46.00 71.79
C ASN A 514 120.40 45.32 70.50
N ARG A 515 121.03 44.20 70.17
CA ARG A 515 120.64 43.26 69.11
C ARG A 515 119.57 42.29 69.68
N PRO A 516 118.54 41.94 68.90
CA PRO A 516 118.17 40.52 68.75
C PRO A 516 117.99 40.18 67.26
N ARG A 517 118.70 39.17 66.74
CA ARG A 517 118.26 37.78 66.57
C ARG A 517 116.94 37.62 65.77
N TYR A 518 117.10 37.06 64.58
CA TYR A 518 116.13 36.37 63.73
C TYR A 518 114.83 35.92 64.41
N MET A 519 113.69 36.20 63.76
CA MET A 519 112.62 35.22 63.65
C MET A 519 112.29 35.00 62.17
N CYS A 520 112.71 33.84 61.69
CA CYS A 520 112.19 33.17 60.52
C CYS A 520 110.65 33.13 60.58
N TRP A 521 109.98 33.72 59.60
CA TRP A 521 108.53 33.59 59.47
C TRP A 521 108.19 32.21 58.90
N PRO A 522 107.36 31.39 59.56
CA PRO A 522 107.04 30.03 59.10
C PRO A 522 106.07 30.08 57.91
N TRP A 523 106.47 29.51 56.78
CA TRP A 523 105.65 29.30 55.57
C TRP A 523 104.59 28.18 55.72
N GLN A 524 104.05 27.95 56.91
CA GLN A 524 103.15 26.82 57.20
C GLN A 524 101.68 27.19 57.44
N TRP A 525 101.28 28.44 57.17
CA TRP A 525 99.92 28.94 57.46
C TRP A 525 99.16 29.48 56.24
N LEU A 526 99.76 29.45 55.05
CA LEU A 526 99.03 29.58 53.79
C LEU A 526 98.87 28.16 53.25
N GLY A 527 97.69 27.55 53.44
CA GLY A 527 97.32 26.25 52.88
C GLY A 527 97.23 26.27 51.35
N LEU A 528 98.36 26.59 50.72
CA LEU A 528 98.59 26.69 49.28
C LEU A 528 99.79 25.81 48.97
N ASP A 529 99.54 24.52 48.79
CA ASP A 529 100.45 23.64 48.07
C ASP A 529 100.62 24.18 46.65
N SER A 530 101.74 24.87 46.39
CA SER A 530 102.14 25.30 45.06
C SER A 530 103.18 24.34 44.49
N VAL A 531 102.66 23.36 43.75
CA VAL A 531 103.07 22.95 42.39
C VAL A 531 104.57 22.77 42.09
N GLY A 532 104.95 21.52 41.81
CA GLY A 532 106.16 21.17 41.06
C GLY A 532 106.28 19.67 40.75
N MET A 533 105.58 19.20 39.72
CA MET A 533 105.77 17.95 38.95
C MET A 533 106.46 16.73 39.60
N ARG A 534 105.76 15.58 39.65
CA ARG A 534 106.04 14.38 38.80
C ARG A 534 105.18 13.16 39.21
N ARG A 535 104.14 12.90 38.37
CA ARG A 535 103.82 11.63 37.68
C ARG A 535 103.53 10.32 38.47
N VAL A 536 102.38 9.73 38.08
CA VAL A 536 102.07 8.28 37.86
C VAL A 536 101.09 7.58 38.83
N GLU A 537 99.93 7.25 38.23
CA GLU A 537 99.06 6.06 38.33
C GLU A 537 98.23 5.67 39.57
N THR A 538 96.97 5.38 39.21
CA THR A 538 96.06 4.27 39.61
C THR A 538 95.19 4.34 40.87
N GLN A 539 93.90 4.05 40.60
CA GLN A 539 92.89 3.38 41.43
C GLN A 539 92.41 4.08 42.70
N GLN A 540 91.18 3.95 43.20
CA GLN A 540 89.85 3.48 42.78
C GLN A 540 88.98 3.71 44.06
N GLU A 541 87.65 3.84 43.91
CA GLU A 541 86.62 3.72 44.99
C GLU A 541 86.50 4.92 45.94
N GLY A 542 85.33 5.41 46.37
CA GLY A 542 83.91 5.11 46.21
C GLY A 542 83.18 6.32 46.86
N ALA A 543 82.01 6.78 46.40
CA ALA A 543 80.67 6.27 46.72
C ALA A 543 79.82 7.42 47.33
N ASN A 544 78.65 7.64 46.74
CA ASN A 544 77.36 8.12 47.29
C ASN A 544 76.65 9.01 46.26
N GLU A 545 75.77 8.46 45.42
CA GLU A 545 74.36 8.10 45.70
C GLU A 545 73.41 9.28 45.43
N MET A 546 72.76 9.26 44.26
CA MET A 546 71.31 9.10 44.15
C MET A 546 70.92 9.03 42.66
N GLU A 547 70.74 7.81 42.19
CA GLU A 547 69.89 7.49 41.04
C GLU A 547 68.43 7.62 41.46
N LEU A 548 67.58 8.28 40.66
CA LEU A 548 66.16 7.94 40.51
C LEU A 548 65.64 8.37 39.12
N SER A 549 65.69 7.41 38.19
CA SER A 549 64.58 6.91 37.37
C SER A 549 63.71 7.85 36.51
N GLU A 550 63.83 7.70 35.19
CA GLU A 550 62.67 7.41 34.30
C GLU A 550 62.52 5.87 34.21
N PRO A 551 61.41 5.22 33.79
CA PRO A 551 60.31 5.73 32.94
C PRO A 551 58.88 5.33 33.40
N LEU A 552 57.86 5.97 32.83
CA LEU A 552 56.52 5.35 32.68
C LEU A 552 55.93 5.71 31.31
N LEU A 553 55.32 4.69 30.71
CA LEU A 553 54.37 4.73 29.59
C LEU A 553 53.25 5.75 29.81
#